data_AF-A0A812B0A6-F1
#
_entry.id   AF-A0A812B0A6-F1
#
_cell.length_a   1.000
_cell.length_b   1.000
_cell.length_c   1.000
_cell.angle_alpha   90.00
_cell.angle_beta   90.00
_cell.angle_gamma   90.00
#
_symmetry.space_group_name_H-M   'P 1'
#
loop_
_entity.id
_entity.type
_entity.pdbx_description
1 polymer ?
#
loop_
_entity_poly.entity_id
_entity_poly.type
_entity_poly.pdbx_seq_one_letter_code
_entity_poly.pdbx_strand_id
1 'polypeptide(L)'
;MRVLSPRLSFLFFSFLFFLSFFLSFFLSFFLSKFKTKQPQIKHGQRLLELCCHHGLYVTNTFFKCKKRHKVSWTHLRSQHCHQLDLVITRRAYLRSVLHTRSFHSADCDTDHSLVGCKVRLTAKRIHRSKSKGFPRINTCRSNDPESSRCFQTTFSAKVDTSSFGDTDIDSKWHHLRDAIYTSALTAFGKKDRRYANWYEACWDEMQPASEAKRQALLAYKQNPCVSTRDALRADRSKAQQIARRCANDYWLNLCSRIQTVEIQ
;
A
#
# COMPACT_ATOMS: atom_id res chain seq x y z
N MET A 1 -18.72 -36.57 -21.08
CA MET A 1 -17.93 -36.45 -19.84
C MET A 1 -17.53 -35.00 -19.65
N ARG A 2 -17.93 -34.38 -18.52
CA ARG A 2 -17.71 -32.96 -18.23
C ARG A 2 -16.27 -32.72 -17.78
N VAL A 3 -15.53 -31.90 -18.53
CA VAL A 3 -14.22 -31.39 -18.11
C VAL A 3 -14.44 -30.24 -17.13
N LEU A 4 -13.97 -30.43 -15.90
CA LEU A 4 -13.99 -29.46 -14.81
C LEU A 4 -13.04 -28.31 -15.10
N SER A 5 -13.54 -27.07 -15.06
CA SER A 5 -12.72 -25.85 -15.06
C SER A 5 -12.28 -25.49 -13.63
N PRO A 6 -11.04 -25.03 -13.42
CA PRO A 6 -10.58 -24.63 -12.09
C PRO A 6 -11.12 -23.24 -11.75
N ARG A 7 -12.03 -23.17 -10.77
CA ARG A 7 -12.43 -21.90 -10.13
C ARG A 7 -11.28 -21.42 -9.25
N LEU A 8 -10.49 -20.44 -9.71
CA LEU A 8 -9.56 -19.72 -8.83
C LEU A 8 -10.36 -18.85 -7.86
N SER A 9 -10.61 -19.38 -6.67
CA SER A 9 -11.06 -18.62 -5.51
C SER A 9 -9.85 -18.11 -4.73
N PHE A 10 -9.40 -16.89 -5.01
CA PHE A 10 -8.42 -16.22 -4.16
C PHE A 10 -9.10 -15.72 -2.88
N LEU A 11 -8.77 -16.33 -1.76
CA LEU A 11 -8.82 -15.70 -0.44
C LEU A 11 -7.48 -14.98 -0.27
N PHE A 12 -7.45 -13.67 -0.48
CA PHE A 12 -6.30 -12.86 -0.09
C PHE A 12 -6.22 -12.85 1.44
N PHE A 13 -5.42 -13.75 2.01
CA PHE A 13 -4.79 -13.54 3.30
C PHE A 13 -3.41 -12.94 3.03
N SER A 14 -3.32 -11.62 3.14
CA SER A 14 -2.05 -10.93 3.23
C SER A 14 -2.16 -9.96 4.38
N PHE A 15 -1.48 -10.30 5.48
CA PHE A 15 -1.00 -9.31 6.43
C PHE A 15 -0.16 -8.31 5.64
N LEU A 16 -0.58 -7.05 5.57
CA LEU A 16 0.30 -5.91 5.33
C LEU A 16 -0.49 -4.61 5.53
N PHE A 17 -0.07 -3.89 6.56
CA PHE A 17 -0.50 -2.55 6.90
C PHE A 17 0.18 -1.58 5.92
N PHE A 18 -0.33 -1.46 4.69
CA PHE A 18 0.28 -0.60 3.68
C PHE A 18 -0.77 -0.05 2.71
N LEU A 19 -0.94 1.27 2.72
CA LEU A 19 -1.60 1.98 1.63
C LEU A 19 -0.69 3.13 1.18
N SER A 20 0.21 2.85 0.23
CA SER A 20 0.65 3.85 -0.73
C SER A 20 0.86 3.23 -2.12
N PHE A 21 -0.09 3.58 -2.99
CA PHE A 21 0.03 3.68 -4.44
C PHE A 21 0.51 2.48 -5.26
N PHE A 22 -0.43 1.76 -5.88
CA PHE A 22 -0.45 1.49 -7.33
C PHE A 22 -1.84 0.95 -7.72
N LEU A 23 -2.74 1.84 -8.17
CA LEU A 23 -3.69 1.57 -9.25
C LEU A 23 -4.36 2.90 -9.69
N SER A 24 -3.74 3.61 -10.63
CA SER A 24 -4.47 4.58 -11.44
C SER A 24 -5.28 3.79 -12.48
N PHE A 25 -6.51 3.44 -12.12
CA PHE A 25 -7.73 3.48 -12.95
C PHE A 25 -8.86 2.77 -12.19
N PHE A 26 -9.85 3.55 -11.78
CA PHE A 26 -11.19 3.15 -11.32
C PHE A 26 -11.29 2.04 -10.27
N LEU A 27 -10.83 2.32 -9.05
CA LEU A 27 -11.45 1.75 -7.86
C LEU A 27 -11.33 2.76 -6.70
N SER A 28 -12.23 3.74 -6.65
CA SER A 28 -12.35 4.62 -5.49
C SER A 28 -13.01 3.84 -4.35
N PHE A 29 -12.21 3.04 -3.64
CA PHE A 29 -12.60 2.44 -2.35
C PHE A 29 -12.36 3.52 -1.29
N PHE A 30 -13.41 4.26 -0.92
CA PHE A 30 -13.31 5.26 0.12
C PHE A 30 -13.50 4.58 1.48
N LEU A 31 -12.41 4.29 2.20
CA LEU A 31 -12.49 4.06 3.65
C LEU A 31 -12.51 5.44 4.32
N SER A 32 -13.69 5.93 4.67
CA SER A 32 -13.81 7.17 5.44
C SER A 32 -13.90 6.87 6.93
N LYS A 33 -13.02 7.45 7.74
CA LYS A 33 -13.23 7.60 9.18
C LYS A 33 -13.89 8.94 9.43
N PHE A 34 -15.17 8.95 9.82
CA PHE A 34 -15.86 10.17 10.23
C PHE A 34 -15.90 10.28 11.76
N LYS A 35 -15.22 11.29 12.32
CA LYS A 35 -15.35 11.67 13.73
C LYS A 35 -15.37 13.20 13.83
N THR A 36 -16.57 13.80 13.89
CA THR A 36 -16.76 15.20 14.28
C THR A 36 -17.93 15.34 15.26
N LYS A 37 -17.72 16.15 16.30
CA LYS A 37 -18.69 16.43 17.37
C LYS A 37 -19.83 17.32 16.84
N GLN A 38 -20.93 16.74 16.35
CA GLN A 38 -22.25 17.36 16.17
C GLN A 38 -23.31 16.23 16.09
N PRO A 39 -24.60 16.46 16.40
CA PRO A 39 -25.54 15.41 16.74
C PRO A 39 -25.75 14.42 15.59
N GLN A 40 -25.78 13.15 15.97
CA GLN A 40 -25.60 11.89 15.24
C GLN A 40 -26.40 11.66 13.93
N ILE A 41 -27.21 12.61 13.46
CA ILE A 41 -28.15 12.45 12.33
C ILE A 41 -27.59 13.02 11.02
N LYS A 42 -26.83 14.12 11.07
CA LYS A 42 -26.42 14.86 9.85
C LYS A 42 -25.38 14.13 8.99
N HIS A 43 -24.48 13.37 9.61
CA HIS A 43 -23.38 12.72 8.88
C HIS A 43 -23.84 11.48 8.10
N GLY A 44 -24.70 10.66 8.70
CA GLY A 44 -25.28 9.50 8.02
C GLY A 44 -26.16 9.92 6.84
N GLN A 45 -26.98 10.97 7.01
CA GLN A 45 -27.84 11.49 5.95
C GLN A 45 -27.04 12.04 4.77
N ARG A 46 -26.01 12.85 5.00
CA ARG A 46 -25.13 13.35 3.93
C ARG A 46 -24.44 12.24 3.14
N LEU A 47 -24.06 11.16 3.82
CA LEU A 47 -23.48 10.00 3.13
C LEU A 47 -24.51 9.31 2.22
N LEU A 48 -25.76 9.19 2.68
CA LEU A 48 -26.84 8.63 1.88
C LEU A 48 -27.18 9.53 0.68
N GLU A 49 -27.22 10.85 0.87
CA GLU A 49 -27.42 11.83 -0.20
C GLU A 49 -26.31 11.72 -1.27
N LEU A 50 -25.05 11.67 -0.85
CA LEU A 50 -23.90 11.45 -1.74
C LEU A 50 -24.05 10.12 -2.50
N CYS A 51 -24.47 9.05 -1.82
CA CYS A 51 -24.67 7.76 -2.44
C CYS A 51 -25.79 7.79 -3.47
N CYS A 52 -26.92 8.44 -3.17
CA CYS A 52 -28.03 8.58 -4.10
C CYS A 52 -27.62 9.42 -5.31
N HIS A 53 -26.96 10.55 -5.10
CA HIS A 53 -26.55 11.47 -6.16
C HIS A 53 -25.57 10.84 -7.15
N HIS A 54 -24.62 10.02 -6.67
CA HIS A 54 -23.60 9.39 -7.52
C HIS A 54 -23.88 7.91 -7.86
N GLY A 55 -25.06 7.38 -7.53
CA GLY A 55 -25.39 5.97 -7.77
C GLY A 55 -24.44 5.00 -7.05
N LEU A 56 -24.03 5.33 -5.84
CA LEU A 56 -23.20 4.51 -4.96
C LEU A 56 -24.04 3.70 -3.98
N TYR A 57 -23.46 2.60 -3.52
CA TYR A 57 -24.13 1.64 -2.67
C TYR A 57 -23.19 1.15 -1.57
N VAL A 58 -23.70 1.18 -0.33
CA VAL A 58 -22.98 0.74 0.88
C VAL A 58 -23.08 -0.78 1.01
N THR A 59 -22.05 -1.52 0.60
CA THR A 59 -22.12 -2.99 0.44
C THR A 59 -22.29 -3.73 1.77
N ASN A 60 -21.89 -3.13 2.89
CA ASN A 60 -22.05 -3.72 4.23
C ASN A 60 -23.51 -4.05 4.58
N THR A 61 -24.49 -3.34 4.02
CA THR A 61 -25.92 -3.54 4.30
C THR A 61 -26.60 -4.48 3.32
N PHE A 62 -25.97 -4.81 2.18
CA PHE A 62 -26.56 -5.63 1.11
C PHE A 62 -26.67 -7.11 1.45
N PHE A 63 -25.73 -7.64 2.22
CA PHE A 63 -25.64 -9.08 2.46
C PHE A 63 -26.27 -9.47 3.79
N LYS A 64 -26.96 -10.61 3.79
CA LYS A 64 -27.42 -11.25 5.03
C LYS A 64 -26.20 -11.77 5.80
N CYS A 65 -25.80 -11.02 6.82
CA CYS A 65 -24.69 -11.34 7.71
C CYS A 65 -25.19 -11.45 9.16
N LYS A 66 -24.53 -12.30 9.97
CA LYS A 66 -24.72 -12.31 11.43
C LYS A 66 -24.48 -10.90 11.99
N LYS A 67 -25.23 -10.47 13.01
CA LYS A 67 -25.11 -9.12 13.61
C LYS A 67 -23.65 -8.76 13.94
N ARG A 68 -22.92 -9.70 14.55
CA ARG A 68 -21.49 -9.53 14.84
C ARG A 68 -20.63 -9.20 13.62
N HIS A 69 -20.99 -9.61 12.41
CA HIS A 69 -20.20 -9.34 11.20
C HIS A 69 -20.54 -8.00 10.52
N LYS A 70 -21.50 -7.23 11.06
CA LYS A 70 -21.88 -5.91 10.53
C LYS A 70 -21.25 -4.75 11.29
N VAL A 71 -20.82 -5.02 12.51
CA VAL A 71 -20.21 -4.04 13.43
C VAL A 71 -18.74 -3.89 13.05
N SER A 72 -18.21 -2.67 13.01
CA SER A 72 -16.78 -2.45 12.76
C SER A 72 -16.07 -1.81 13.94
N TRP A 73 -16.80 -1.37 14.95
CA TRP A 73 -16.25 -0.73 16.15
C TRP A 73 -17.04 -1.13 17.38
N THR A 74 -16.34 -1.44 18.47
CA THR A 74 -16.96 -1.80 19.74
C THR A 74 -16.36 -0.97 20.86
N HIS A 75 -17.21 -0.27 21.60
CA HIS A 75 -16.79 0.47 22.78
C HIS A 75 -16.43 -0.49 23.92
N LEU A 76 -15.16 -0.46 24.36
CA LEU A 76 -14.63 -1.40 25.36
C LEU A 76 -15.40 -1.42 26.69
N ARG A 77 -15.86 -0.25 27.16
CA ARG A 77 -16.51 -0.11 28.47
C ARG A 77 -18.01 -0.42 28.44
N SER A 78 -18.73 0.03 27.41
CA SER A 78 -20.18 -0.12 27.33
C SER A 78 -20.64 -1.27 26.44
N GLN A 79 -19.70 -1.95 25.77
CA GLN A 79 -19.96 -3.02 24.79
C GLN A 79 -20.92 -2.59 23.66
N HIS A 80 -21.11 -1.28 23.45
CA HIS A 80 -21.91 -0.76 22.37
C HIS A 80 -21.15 -0.90 21.05
N CYS A 81 -21.86 -1.44 20.08
CA CYS A 81 -21.32 -1.84 18.78
C CYS A 81 -21.84 -0.89 17.70
N HIS A 82 -20.93 -0.30 16.93
CA HIS A 82 -21.26 0.61 15.83
C HIS A 82 -20.64 0.14 14.52
N GLN A 83 -21.28 0.52 13.42
CA GLN A 83 -20.77 0.31 12.07
C GLN A 83 -20.21 1.63 11.54
N LEU A 84 -18.91 1.85 11.70
CA LEU A 84 -18.23 3.09 11.33
C LEU A 84 -17.48 2.97 10.01
N ASP A 85 -16.99 1.77 9.69
CA ASP A 85 -16.17 1.49 8.52
C ASP A 85 -17.05 0.89 7.42
N LEU A 86 -17.22 1.67 6.35
CA LEU A 86 -18.12 1.34 5.25
C LEU A 86 -17.34 1.05 3.97
N VAL A 87 -17.81 0.04 3.25
CA VAL A 87 -17.38 -0.26 1.89
C VAL A 87 -18.46 0.24 0.94
N ILE A 88 -18.06 1.10 0.01
CA ILE A 88 -18.95 1.74 -0.94
C ILE A 88 -18.52 1.33 -2.35
N THR A 89 -19.49 0.94 -3.18
CA THR A 89 -19.27 0.58 -4.58
C THR A 89 -20.24 1.32 -5.50
N ARG A 90 -19.89 1.47 -6.77
CA ARG A 90 -20.82 2.01 -7.79
C ARG A 90 -21.84 0.95 -8.17
N ARG A 91 -23.06 1.38 -8.55
CA ARG A 91 -24.14 0.49 -9.02
C ARG A 91 -23.68 -0.51 -10.09
N ALA A 92 -22.90 -0.04 -11.07
CA ALA A 92 -22.42 -0.86 -12.18
C ALA A 92 -21.56 -2.06 -11.74
N TYR A 93 -20.88 -1.94 -10.60
CA TYR A 93 -20.00 -2.98 -10.05
C TYR A 93 -20.62 -3.71 -8.85
N LEU A 94 -21.87 -3.41 -8.48
CA LEU A 94 -22.49 -4.07 -7.32
C LEU A 94 -22.57 -5.59 -7.49
N ARG A 95 -22.82 -6.07 -8.72
CA ARG A 95 -22.85 -7.50 -9.08
C ARG A 95 -21.48 -8.21 -8.97
N SER A 96 -20.39 -7.45 -8.92
CA SER A 96 -19.05 -8.00 -8.72
C SER A 96 -18.74 -8.22 -7.24
N VAL A 97 -19.41 -7.50 -6.33
CA VAL A 97 -19.25 -7.68 -4.90
C VAL A 97 -19.97 -8.96 -4.46
N LEU A 98 -19.22 -9.91 -3.90
CA LEU A 98 -19.74 -11.20 -3.45
C LEU A 98 -20.15 -11.17 -1.98
N HIS A 99 -19.38 -10.45 -1.16
CA HIS A 99 -19.63 -10.39 0.28
C HIS A 99 -18.91 -9.21 0.92
N THR A 100 -19.50 -8.61 1.95
CA THR A 100 -18.84 -7.61 2.79
C THR A 100 -19.12 -7.92 4.24
N ARG A 101 -18.07 -7.98 5.07
CA ARG A 101 -18.20 -8.27 6.50
C ARG A 101 -17.03 -7.75 7.31
N SER A 102 -17.27 -7.56 8.59
CA SER A 102 -16.24 -7.29 9.59
C SER A 102 -15.67 -8.59 10.18
N PHE A 103 -14.36 -8.60 10.43
CA PHE A 103 -13.57 -9.71 10.92
C PHE A 103 -13.06 -9.38 12.32
N HIS A 104 -13.80 -9.83 13.33
CA HIS A 104 -13.47 -9.57 14.75
C HIS A 104 -12.34 -10.45 15.27
N SER A 105 -11.99 -11.51 14.54
CA SER A 105 -10.85 -12.38 14.85
C SER A 105 -9.53 -11.87 14.26
N ALA A 106 -9.57 -10.76 13.51
CA ALA A 106 -8.35 -10.15 12.97
C ALA A 106 -7.60 -9.44 14.10
N ASP A 107 -6.30 -9.69 14.20
CA ASP A 107 -5.44 -9.07 15.21
C ASP A 107 -5.03 -7.67 14.74
N CYS A 108 -5.91 -6.69 14.93
CA CYS A 108 -5.70 -5.31 14.48
C CYS A 108 -5.25 -4.37 15.60
N ASP A 109 -5.06 -4.85 16.84
CA ASP A 109 -4.66 -4.09 18.04
C ASP A 109 -5.37 -2.73 18.21
N THR A 110 -6.62 -2.65 17.74
CA THR A 110 -7.47 -1.45 17.75
C THR A 110 -8.88 -1.81 18.21
N ASP A 111 -9.64 -0.80 18.60
CA ASP A 111 -11.07 -0.87 18.88
C ASP A 111 -11.92 -1.03 17.61
N HIS A 112 -11.28 -1.03 16.44
CA HIS A 112 -11.88 -1.33 15.14
C HIS A 112 -11.63 -2.79 14.73
N SER A 113 -12.68 -3.41 14.19
CA SER A 113 -12.59 -4.69 13.48
C SER A 113 -12.28 -4.45 12.01
N LEU A 114 -11.44 -5.31 11.44
CA LEU A 114 -11.13 -5.27 10.00
C LEU A 114 -12.40 -5.46 9.18
N VAL A 115 -12.74 -4.52 8.31
CA VAL A 115 -13.83 -4.69 7.34
C VAL A 115 -13.25 -5.16 6.01
N GLY A 116 -13.70 -6.32 5.56
CA GLY A 116 -13.25 -6.92 4.31
C GLY A 116 -14.39 -7.09 3.32
N CYS A 117 -14.06 -6.93 2.05
CA CYS A 117 -14.98 -7.11 0.93
C CYS A 117 -14.41 -8.15 -0.05
N LYS A 118 -15.18 -9.20 -0.32
CA LYS A 118 -14.88 -10.18 -1.36
C LYS A 118 -15.48 -9.71 -2.67
N VAL A 119 -14.64 -9.46 -3.66
CA VAL A 119 -15.03 -8.97 -4.97
C VAL A 119 -14.59 -9.96 -6.05
N ARG A 120 -15.44 -10.18 -7.05
CA ARG A 120 -15.15 -10.94 -8.26
C ARG A 120 -14.76 -9.97 -9.36
N LEU A 121 -13.46 -9.86 -9.62
CA LEU A 121 -12.94 -9.03 -10.70
C LEU A 121 -13.01 -9.81 -12.02
N THR A 122 -13.69 -9.25 -13.02
CA THR A 122 -13.67 -9.76 -14.39
C THR A 122 -12.83 -8.81 -15.23
N ALA A 123 -11.61 -9.22 -15.59
CA ALA A 123 -10.79 -8.44 -16.49
C ALA A 123 -11.40 -8.50 -17.90
N LYS A 124 -11.87 -7.36 -18.42
CA LYS A 124 -12.39 -7.29 -19.80
C LYS A 124 -11.26 -7.37 -20.84
N ARG A 125 -10.10 -6.85 -20.49
CA ARG A 125 -8.89 -6.90 -21.31
C ARG A 125 -7.69 -6.91 -20.36
N ILE A 126 -6.98 -8.02 -20.30
CA ILE A 126 -5.71 -8.07 -19.58
C ILE A 126 -4.69 -7.44 -20.53
N HIS A 127 -4.32 -6.20 -20.25
CA HIS A 127 -3.16 -5.62 -20.92
C HIS A 127 -1.95 -6.44 -20.49
N ARG A 128 -1.16 -6.93 -21.46
CA ARG A 128 0.15 -7.49 -21.15
C ARG A 128 0.90 -6.44 -20.35
N SER A 129 1.60 -6.85 -19.28
CA SER A 129 2.51 -5.96 -18.58
C SER A 129 3.39 -5.31 -19.64
N LYS A 130 3.45 -3.97 -19.66
CA LYS A 130 4.41 -3.27 -20.52
C LYS A 130 5.76 -3.93 -20.29
N SER A 131 6.52 -4.17 -21.37
CA SER A 131 7.92 -4.58 -21.23
C SER A 131 8.56 -3.68 -20.18
N LYS A 132 9.35 -4.28 -19.28
CA LYS A 132 9.98 -3.56 -18.17
C LYS A 132 10.72 -2.38 -18.79
N GLY A 133 10.21 -1.17 -18.58
CA GLY A 133 10.79 0.03 -19.17
C GLY A 133 12.25 0.17 -18.74
N PHE A 134 13.03 0.91 -19.53
CA PHE A 134 14.41 1.21 -19.17
C PHE A 134 14.48 1.81 -17.76
N PRO A 135 15.40 1.36 -16.89
CA PRO A 135 15.64 1.96 -15.59
C PRO A 135 15.79 3.48 -15.71
N ARG A 136 15.15 4.23 -14.80
CA ARG A 136 15.31 5.69 -14.76
C ARG A 136 16.72 6.03 -14.28
N ILE A 137 17.38 6.97 -14.95
CA ILE A 137 18.72 7.45 -14.58
C ILE A 137 18.60 8.42 -13.39
N ASN A 138 19.57 8.40 -12.48
CA ASN A 138 19.61 9.33 -11.35
C ASN A 138 20.20 10.70 -11.77
N THR A 139 19.36 11.56 -12.32
CA THR A 139 19.77 12.89 -12.79
C THR A 139 20.35 13.79 -11.69
N CYS A 140 20.08 13.54 -10.41
CA CYS A 140 20.69 14.34 -9.34
C CYS A 140 22.22 14.22 -9.28
N ARG A 141 22.79 13.13 -9.81
CA ARG A 141 24.24 12.94 -9.88
C ARG A 141 24.91 13.75 -11.00
N SER A 142 24.16 14.42 -11.88
CA SER A 142 24.77 15.33 -12.86
C SER A 142 25.37 16.58 -12.21
N ASN A 143 24.92 16.93 -10.99
CA ASN A 143 25.47 18.06 -10.24
C ASN A 143 26.87 17.75 -9.67
N ASP A 144 27.27 16.47 -9.63
CA ASP A 144 28.60 16.05 -9.21
C ASP A 144 29.59 16.16 -10.40
N PRO A 145 30.66 16.96 -10.29
CA PRO A 145 31.63 17.14 -11.37
C PRO A 145 32.32 15.85 -11.83
N GLU A 146 32.57 14.91 -10.92
CA GLU A 146 33.24 13.65 -11.25
C GLU A 146 32.33 12.72 -12.07
N SER A 147 31.09 12.56 -11.63
CA SER A 147 30.07 11.79 -12.35
C SER A 147 29.82 12.39 -13.74
N SER A 148 29.79 13.73 -13.87
CA SER A 148 29.65 14.41 -15.17
C SER A 148 30.84 14.22 -16.10
N ARG A 149 32.07 14.25 -15.57
CA ARG A 149 33.28 13.93 -16.35
C ARG A 149 33.29 12.48 -16.81
N CYS A 150 32.95 11.55 -15.92
CA CYS A 150 32.82 10.13 -16.25
C CYS A 150 31.82 9.91 -17.39
N PHE A 151 30.68 10.62 -17.37
CA PHE A 151 29.71 10.59 -18.46
C PHE A 151 30.32 11.07 -19.78
N GLN A 152 31.00 12.22 -19.80
CA GLN A 152 31.61 12.79 -21.00
C GLN A 152 32.65 11.84 -21.62
N THR A 153 33.54 11.27 -20.80
CA THR A 153 34.55 10.31 -21.28
C THR A 153 33.89 9.05 -21.83
N THR A 154 32.93 8.47 -21.11
CA THR A 154 32.24 7.24 -21.53
C THR A 154 31.38 7.45 -22.77
N PHE A 155 30.75 8.62 -22.90
CA PHE A 155 29.96 8.98 -24.07
C PHE A 155 30.84 9.22 -25.29
N SER A 156 31.91 10.00 -25.14
CA SER A 156 32.84 10.29 -26.24
C SER A 156 33.52 9.02 -26.77
N ALA A 157 33.84 8.07 -25.88
CA ALA A 157 34.40 6.77 -26.28
C ALA A 157 33.41 5.84 -26.99
N LYS A 158 32.09 6.10 -26.89
CA LYS A 158 31.05 5.29 -27.54
C LYS A 158 30.50 5.91 -28.82
N VAL A 159 30.63 7.22 -28.95
CA VAL A 159 30.21 7.95 -30.16
C VAL A 159 31.39 8.03 -31.11
N ASP A 160 31.60 6.94 -31.85
CA ASP A 160 32.49 6.95 -32.99
C ASP A 160 31.74 7.46 -34.22
N THR A 161 31.90 8.75 -34.51
CA THR A 161 31.30 9.43 -35.67
C THR A 161 31.69 8.78 -37.00
N SER A 162 32.80 8.05 -37.05
CA SER A 162 33.31 7.31 -38.21
C SER A 162 32.63 5.95 -38.44
N SER A 163 31.88 5.41 -37.46
CA SER A 163 31.23 4.09 -37.56
C SER A 163 29.85 4.14 -38.23
N PHE A 164 29.32 5.33 -38.49
CA PHE A 164 28.05 5.55 -39.17
C PHE A 164 28.26 5.54 -40.69
N GLY A 165 28.50 4.37 -41.27
CA GLY A 165 28.49 4.21 -42.73
C GLY A 165 27.11 4.51 -43.36
N ASP A 166 26.79 3.83 -44.46
CA ASP A 166 25.53 3.99 -45.21
C ASP A 166 24.31 3.32 -44.52
N THR A 167 24.30 3.34 -43.19
CA THR A 167 23.22 2.78 -42.38
C THR A 167 22.00 3.70 -42.36
N ASP A 168 20.83 3.06 -42.24
CA ASP A 168 19.54 3.72 -42.12
C ASP A 168 19.47 4.69 -40.94
N ILE A 169 18.74 5.78 -41.12
CA ILE A 169 18.62 6.90 -40.16
C ILE A 169 18.11 6.40 -38.81
N ASP A 170 17.15 5.46 -38.81
CA ASP A 170 16.63 4.90 -37.55
C ASP A 170 17.72 4.16 -36.79
N SER A 171 18.59 3.42 -37.47
CA SER A 171 19.69 2.70 -36.83
C SER A 171 20.71 3.66 -36.21
N LYS A 172 21.02 4.77 -36.90
CA LYS A 172 21.90 5.84 -36.38
C LYS A 172 21.32 6.45 -35.10
N TRP A 173 20.02 6.74 -35.10
CA TRP A 173 19.32 7.27 -33.92
C TRP A 173 19.28 6.30 -32.75
N HIS A 174 19.03 5.00 -32.99
CA HIS A 174 19.06 3.99 -31.93
C HIS A 174 20.44 3.88 -31.29
N HIS A 175 21.51 3.87 -32.10
CA HIS A 175 22.88 3.85 -31.59
C HIS A 175 23.19 5.07 -30.71
N LEU A 176 22.85 6.29 -31.17
CA LEU A 176 23.04 7.50 -30.38
C LEU A 176 22.25 7.45 -29.06
N ARG A 177 20.98 7.05 -29.12
CA ARG A 177 20.11 6.93 -27.94
C ARG A 177 20.68 5.95 -26.92
N ASP A 178 21.13 4.79 -27.38
CA ASP A 178 21.68 3.74 -26.52
C ASP A 178 23.06 4.12 -25.97
N ALA A 179 23.89 4.82 -26.75
CA ALA A 179 25.15 5.38 -26.28
C ALA A 179 24.92 6.41 -25.15
N ILE A 180 23.99 7.36 -25.35
CA ILE A 180 23.61 8.34 -24.32
C ILE A 180 23.08 7.61 -23.08
N TYR A 181 22.12 6.69 -23.26
CA TYR A 181 21.48 6.02 -22.14
C TYR A 181 22.46 5.16 -21.34
N THR A 182 23.27 4.34 -22.01
CA THR A 182 24.21 3.45 -21.33
C THR A 182 25.33 4.23 -20.65
N SER A 183 25.87 5.28 -21.27
CA SER A 183 26.87 6.15 -20.63
C SER A 183 26.30 6.89 -19.44
N ALA A 184 25.08 7.41 -19.54
CA ALA A 184 24.40 8.07 -18.43
C ALA A 184 24.07 7.09 -17.30
N LEU A 185 23.70 5.85 -17.63
CA LEU A 185 23.44 4.81 -16.64
C LEU A 185 24.72 4.37 -15.93
N THR A 186 25.85 4.29 -16.63
CA THR A 186 27.16 3.97 -16.02
C THR A 186 27.63 5.11 -15.11
N ALA A 187 27.56 6.36 -15.58
CA ALA A 187 28.06 7.50 -14.82
C ALA A 187 27.15 7.88 -13.64
N PHE A 188 25.85 7.96 -13.87
CA PHE A 188 24.89 8.46 -12.87
C PHE A 188 24.15 7.33 -12.14
N GLY A 189 24.19 6.10 -12.63
CA GLY A 189 23.49 4.98 -12.00
C GLY A 189 21.97 5.04 -12.15
N LYS A 190 21.32 4.02 -11.57
CA LYS A 190 19.85 3.92 -11.53
C LYS A 190 19.30 4.84 -10.44
N LYS A 191 18.16 5.48 -10.74
CA LYS A 191 17.38 6.20 -9.73
C LYS A 191 16.71 5.19 -8.81
N ASP A 192 17.20 5.13 -7.58
CA ASP A 192 16.55 4.34 -6.55
C ASP A 192 15.19 4.92 -6.19
N ARG A 193 14.24 4.00 -5.95
CA ARG A 193 12.90 4.37 -5.50
C ARG A 193 12.98 4.76 -4.02
N ARG A 194 13.17 6.05 -3.75
CA ARG A 194 13.12 6.60 -2.38
C ARG A 194 11.66 6.75 -1.95
N TYR A 195 11.09 5.69 -1.41
CA TYR A 195 9.93 5.81 -0.53
C TYR A 195 10.07 4.77 0.59
N ALA A 196 11.12 4.92 1.40
CA ALA A 196 11.15 4.24 2.69
C ALA A 196 10.11 4.93 3.55
N ASN A 197 8.94 4.31 3.69
CA ASN A 197 7.98 4.69 4.71
C ASN A 197 8.61 4.43 6.10
N TRP A 198 8.05 5.06 7.13
CA TRP A 198 8.56 4.94 8.51
C TRP A 198 8.75 3.49 8.97
N TYR A 199 7.92 2.57 8.47
CA TYR A 199 7.97 1.16 8.86
C TYR A 199 9.15 0.42 8.22
N GLU A 200 9.40 0.63 6.93
CA GLU A 200 10.60 0.10 6.24
C GLU A 200 11.88 0.70 6.83
N ALA A 201 11.88 1.99 7.16
CA ALA A 201 13.03 2.66 7.75
C ALA A 201 13.38 2.13 9.16
N CYS A 202 12.38 1.65 9.90
CA CYS A 202 12.53 1.10 11.24
C CYS A 202 12.33 -0.43 11.27
N TRP A 203 12.54 -1.11 10.13
CA TRP A 203 12.27 -2.54 10.00
C TRP A 203 13.08 -3.37 11.00
N ASP A 204 14.36 -3.04 11.20
CA ASP A 204 15.26 -3.80 12.09
C ASP A 204 14.80 -3.79 13.55
N GLU A 205 14.17 -2.71 14.00
CA GLU A 205 13.56 -2.64 15.34
C GLU A 205 12.17 -3.29 15.39
N MET A 206 11.40 -3.17 14.30
CA MET A 206 9.99 -3.57 14.27
C MET A 206 9.81 -5.06 13.96
N GLN A 207 10.72 -5.68 13.22
CA GLN A 207 10.70 -7.11 12.93
C GLN A 207 10.75 -7.96 14.22
N PRO A 208 11.74 -7.81 15.13
CA PRO A 208 11.79 -8.62 16.34
C PRO A 208 10.58 -8.39 17.26
N ALA A 209 10.08 -7.15 17.35
CA ALA A 209 8.90 -6.85 18.15
C ALA A 209 7.62 -7.47 17.57
N SER A 210 7.46 -7.46 16.25
CA SER A 210 6.33 -8.11 15.56
C SER A 210 6.37 -9.63 15.72
N GLU A 211 7.56 -10.21 15.63
CA GLU A 211 7.78 -11.64 15.77
C GLU A 211 7.51 -12.10 17.21
N ALA A 212 8.02 -11.39 18.23
CA ALA A 212 7.73 -11.67 19.63
C ALA A 212 6.21 -11.65 19.90
N LYS A 213 5.52 -10.61 19.42
CA LYS A 213 4.05 -10.50 19.51
C LYS A 213 3.35 -11.70 18.87
N ARG A 214 3.81 -12.13 17.68
CA ARG A 214 3.25 -13.28 16.96
C ARG A 214 3.46 -14.58 17.73
N GLN A 215 4.65 -14.80 18.29
CA GLN A 215 4.96 -15.98 19.08
C GLN A 215 4.14 -16.05 20.37
N ALA A 216 4.03 -14.93 21.10
CA ALA A 216 3.17 -14.86 22.28
C ALA A 216 1.69 -15.13 21.96
N LEU A 217 1.21 -14.68 20.79
CA LEU A 217 -0.16 -14.96 20.34
C LEU A 217 -0.35 -16.45 20.05
N LEU A 218 0.64 -17.12 19.44
CA LEU A 218 0.60 -18.56 19.21
C LEU A 218 0.62 -19.34 20.54
N ALA A 219 1.50 -18.98 21.47
CA ALA A 219 1.58 -19.60 22.79
C ALA A 219 0.25 -19.46 23.57
N TYR A 220 -0.36 -18.28 23.56
CA TYR A 220 -1.68 -18.06 24.17
C TYR A 220 -2.78 -18.90 23.51
N LYS A 221 -2.76 -19.05 22.18
CA LYS A 221 -3.73 -19.89 21.46
C LYS A 221 -3.58 -21.38 21.77
N GLN A 222 -2.34 -21.84 21.97
CA GLN A 222 -2.07 -23.23 22.34
C GLN A 222 -2.51 -23.51 23.78
N ASN A 223 -2.12 -22.65 24.72
CA ASN A 223 -2.40 -22.80 26.15
C ASN A 223 -2.97 -21.49 26.74
N PRO A 224 -4.30 -21.27 26.67
CA PRO A 224 -4.91 -20.08 27.23
C PRO A 224 -4.87 -20.09 28.76
N CYS A 225 -3.93 -19.34 29.35
CA CYS A 225 -3.83 -19.17 30.80
C CYS A 225 -3.45 -17.71 31.16
N VAL A 226 -3.44 -17.38 32.45
CA VAL A 226 -3.13 -16.02 32.92
C VAL A 226 -1.71 -15.61 32.51
N SER A 227 -0.74 -16.50 32.68
CA SER A 227 0.66 -16.25 32.31
C SER A 227 0.83 -15.98 30.81
N THR A 228 0.29 -16.84 29.93
CA THR A 228 0.40 -16.65 28.48
C THR A 228 -0.37 -15.42 27.99
N ARG A 229 -1.50 -15.09 28.63
CA ARG A 229 -2.25 -13.85 28.36
C ARG A 229 -1.44 -12.61 28.73
N ASP A 230 -0.79 -12.62 29.89
CA ASP A 230 -0.05 -11.46 30.39
C ASP A 230 1.25 -11.26 29.60
N ALA A 231 1.92 -12.35 29.19
CA ALA A 231 3.01 -12.32 28.22
C ALA A 231 2.58 -11.70 26.88
N LEU A 232 1.45 -12.15 26.31
CA LEU A 232 0.89 -11.57 25.09
C LEU A 232 0.56 -10.07 25.24
N ARG A 233 0.03 -9.65 26.40
CA ARG A 233 -0.24 -8.24 26.69
C ARG A 233 1.05 -7.42 26.74
N ALA A 234 2.08 -7.94 27.40
CA ALA A 234 3.38 -7.28 27.49
C ALA A 234 4.01 -7.09 26.10
N ASP A 235 4.05 -8.15 25.28
CA ASP A 235 4.64 -8.09 23.93
C ASP A 235 3.84 -7.21 22.98
N ARG A 236 2.49 -7.20 23.08
CA ARG A 236 1.65 -6.25 22.35
C ARG A 236 1.94 -4.80 22.74
N SER A 237 2.04 -4.52 24.03
CA SER A 237 2.37 -3.17 24.53
C SER A 237 3.74 -2.73 24.02
N LYS A 238 4.74 -3.62 24.08
CA LYS A 238 6.10 -3.36 23.59
C LYS A 238 6.11 -3.07 22.08
N ALA A 239 5.47 -3.92 21.28
CA ALA A 239 5.36 -3.72 19.83
C ALA A 239 4.68 -2.40 19.48
N GLN A 240 3.62 -2.02 20.21
CA GLN A 240 2.93 -0.75 20.02
C GLN A 240 3.80 0.47 20.40
N GLN A 241 4.55 0.38 21.50
CA GLN A 241 5.47 1.45 21.93
C GLN A 241 6.57 1.67 20.90
N ILE A 242 7.19 0.59 20.43
CA ILE A 242 8.23 0.64 19.38
C ILE A 242 7.65 1.26 18.11
N ALA A 243 6.50 0.78 17.62
CA ALA A 243 5.88 1.33 16.41
C ALA A 243 5.59 2.84 16.53
N ARG A 244 5.07 3.31 17.68
CA ARG A 244 4.81 4.74 17.91
C ARG A 244 6.09 5.55 17.94
N ARG A 245 7.12 5.08 18.66
CA ARG A 245 8.42 5.73 18.73
C ARG A 245 9.05 5.84 17.34
N CYS A 246 9.19 4.71 16.64
CA CYS A 246 9.74 4.65 15.29
C CYS A 246 9.02 5.58 14.31
N ALA A 247 7.69 5.58 14.33
CA ALA A 247 6.90 6.48 13.49
C ALA A 247 7.17 7.95 13.83
N ASN A 248 7.14 8.32 15.11
CA ASN A 248 7.39 9.69 15.54
C ASN A 248 8.80 10.17 15.20
N ASP A 249 9.82 9.37 15.53
CA ASP A 249 11.22 9.70 15.25
C ASP A 249 11.45 9.86 13.75
N TYR A 250 10.89 8.98 12.93
CA TYR A 250 10.94 9.10 11.48
C TYR A 250 10.33 10.42 11.00
N TRP A 251 9.13 10.78 11.46
CA TRP A 251 8.47 12.01 11.04
C TRP A 251 9.20 13.26 11.52
N LEU A 252 9.70 13.27 12.76
CA LEU A 252 10.49 14.37 13.30
C LEU A 252 11.79 14.57 12.51
N ASN A 253 12.51 13.49 12.22
CA ASN A 253 13.73 13.53 11.42
C ASN A 253 13.45 13.97 9.98
N LEU A 254 12.33 13.53 9.39
CA LEU A 254 11.93 13.95 8.05
C LEU A 254 11.61 15.45 8.03
N CYS A 255 10.84 15.95 8.99
CA CYS A 255 10.53 17.37 9.11
C CYS A 255 11.80 18.22 9.28
N SER A 256 12.70 17.81 10.17
CA SER A 256 13.98 18.50 10.39
C SER A 256 14.83 18.56 9.11
N ARG A 257 14.94 17.45 8.38
CA ARG A 257 15.67 17.39 7.10
C ARG A 257 15.07 18.28 6.02
N ILE A 258 13.75 18.42 5.98
CA ILE A 258 13.10 19.31 5.00
C ILE A 258 13.43 20.77 5.36
N GLN A 259 13.35 21.13 6.64
CA GLN A 259 13.64 22.49 7.11
C GLN A 259 15.10 22.90 6.87
N THR A 260 16.07 22.00 7.02
CA THR A 260 17.49 22.34 6.83
C THR A 260 17.89 22.46 5.36
N VAL A 261 17.20 21.75 4.46
CA VAL A 261 17.46 21.82 3.00
C VAL A 261 16.91 23.09 2.38
N GLU A 262 15.92 23.75 2.99
CA GLU A 262 15.39 25.04 2.50
C GLU A 262 16.25 26.26 2.90
N ILE A 263 17.26 26.08 3.77
CA ILE A 263 18.09 27.17 4.32
C ILE A 263 19.47 27.25 3.62
N GLN A 264 19.81 26.31 2.72
CA GLN A 264 21.06 26.30 1.95
C GLN A 264 20.82 26.47 0.46
#